data_AF-A0A3M1NFC9-F1
#
_entry.id   AF-A0A3M1NFC9-F1
#
_cell.length_a   1.000
_cell.length_b   1.000
_cell.length_c   1.000
_cell.angle_alpha   90.00
_cell.angle_beta   90.00
_cell.angle_gamma   90.00
#
_symmetry.space_group_name_H-M   'P 1'
#
loop_
_entity.id
_entity.type
_entity.pdbx_description
1 polymer ?
#
loop_
_entity_poly.entity_id
_entity_poly.type
_entity_poly.pdbx_seq_one_letter_code
_entity_poly.pdbx_strand_id
1 'polypeptide(L)'
;MDLTVEPYPNLDLFAFITEFPRPLGELPSPPWLVALLDADADVPLTRDETVRAAVRDLLRHRGYKPTGRGKPASEYLVRAAGEGRLGSINAAVDACNVVSLHSGLPVSVVDLDRATP
;
A
#
# COMPACT_ATOMS: atom_id res chain seq x y z
N MET A 1 5.39 17.13 -10.54
CA MET A 1 6.34 16.28 -9.80
C MET A 1 7.02 15.40 -10.81
N ASP A 2 8.34 15.50 -10.89
CA ASP A 2 9.12 14.71 -11.83
C ASP A 2 9.79 13.58 -11.05
N LEU A 3 9.24 12.37 -11.15
CA LEU A 3 9.84 11.16 -10.60
C LEU A 3 10.81 10.60 -11.61
N THR A 4 12.10 10.64 -11.28
CA THR A 4 13.12 9.92 -12.06
C THR A 4 13.21 8.50 -11.52
N VAL A 5 12.90 7.52 -12.38
CA VAL A 5 12.92 6.11 -12.04
C VAL A 5 14.01 5.45 -12.86
N GLU A 6 15.00 4.84 -12.20
CA GLU A 6 15.97 4.00 -12.89
C GLU A 6 15.26 2.79 -13.50
N PRO A 7 15.60 2.40 -14.75
CA PRO A 7 15.00 1.24 -15.38
C PRO A 7 15.15 -0.01 -14.50
N TYR A 8 14.02 -0.54 -14.06
CA TYR A 8 13.96 -1.74 -13.23
C TYR A 8 13.06 -2.79 -13.91
N PRO A 9 13.53 -4.02 -14.13
CA PRO A 9 12.76 -5.02 -14.88
C PRO A 9 11.41 -5.33 -14.26
N ASN A 10 10.36 -5.25 -15.09
CA ASN A 10 8.95 -5.47 -14.73
C ASN A 10 8.39 -4.48 -13.68
N LEU A 11 9.08 -3.36 -13.42
CA LEU A 11 8.54 -2.29 -12.60
C LEU A 11 7.59 -1.45 -13.45
N ASP A 12 6.32 -1.48 -13.10
CA ASP A 12 5.35 -0.46 -13.49
C ASP A 12 5.06 0.41 -12.26
N LEU A 13 5.41 1.69 -12.33
CA LEU A 13 5.29 2.63 -11.23
C LEU A 13 4.25 3.69 -11.58
N PHE A 14 3.27 3.86 -10.68
CA PHE A 14 2.36 4.99 -10.70
C PHE A 14 2.52 5.81 -9.43
N ALA A 15 2.46 7.13 -9.57
CA ALA A 15 2.49 8.07 -8.46
C ALA A 15 1.55 9.24 -8.74
N PHE A 16 0.96 9.77 -7.68
CA PHE A 16 0.18 11.00 -7.72
C PHE A 16 0.42 11.80 -6.45
N ILE A 17 0.09 13.08 -6.50
CA ILE A 17 0.09 13.97 -5.34
C ILE A 17 -1.35 14.30 -4.99
N THR A 18 -1.63 14.38 -3.70
CA THR A 18 -2.88 14.91 -3.18
C THR A 18 -2.57 15.82 -2.01
N GLU A 19 -3.40 16.84 -1.84
CA GLU A 19 -3.37 17.74 -0.69
C GLU A 19 -4.58 17.46 0.18
N PHE A 20 -4.38 17.47 1.50
CA PHE A 20 -5.45 17.30 2.47
C PHE A 20 -5.86 18.68 3.01
N PRO A 21 -7.15 18.90 3.32
CA PRO A 21 -7.63 20.21 3.78
C PRO A 21 -7.11 20.59 5.18
N ARG A 22 -6.53 19.63 5.92
CA ARG A 22 -5.98 19.76 7.28
C ARG A 22 -4.83 18.76 7.47
N PRO A 23 -3.99 18.94 8.50
CA PRO A 23 -2.97 17.95 8.85
C PRO A 23 -3.57 16.55 9.06
N LEU A 24 -2.87 15.50 8.61
CA LEU A 24 -3.36 14.11 8.70
C LEU A 24 -3.66 13.65 10.13
N GLY A 25 -2.92 14.17 11.12
CA GLY A 25 -3.18 13.88 12.54
C GLY A 25 -4.53 14.41 13.04
N GLU A 26 -5.16 15.33 12.32
CA GLU A 26 -6.49 15.89 12.61
C GLU A 26 -7.58 15.34 11.68
N LEU A 27 -7.22 14.40 10.79
CA LEU A 27 -8.12 13.79 9.82
C LEU A 27 -8.28 12.30 10.13
N PRO A 28 -9.16 11.94 11.08
CA PRO A 28 -9.50 10.55 11.29
C PRO A 28 -10.08 9.97 10.00
N SER A 29 -9.76 8.71 9.73
CA SER A 29 -10.34 8.00 8.59
C SER A 29 -11.86 7.92 8.75
N PRO A 30 -12.62 8.26 7.68
CA PRO A 30 -14.06 8.19 7.76
C PRO A 30 -14.53 6.74 7.94
N PRO A 31 -15.69 6.50 8.59
CA PRO A 31 -16.14 5.14 8.90
C PRO A 31 -16.23 4.21 7.68
N TRP A 32 -16.63 4.74 6.52
CA TRP A 32 -16.69 3.97 5.28
C TRP A 32 -15.31 3.47 4.85
N LEU A 33 -14.24 4.22 5.09
CA LEU A 33 -12.88 3.83 4.72
C LEU A 33 -12.35 2.76 5.69
N VAL A 34 -12.64 2.94 6.99
CA VAL A 34 -12.26 1.97 8.03
C VAL A 34 -12.93 0.62 7.78
N ALA A 35 -14.19 0.60 7.35
CA ALA A 35 -14.90 -0.63 7.01
C ALA A 35 -14.23 -1.41 5.87
N LEU A 36 -13.54 -0.73 4.96
CA LEU A 36 -12.82 -1.38 3.85
C LEU A 36 -11.47 -1.98 4.26
N LEU A 37 -11.00 -1.77 5.49
CA LEU A 37 -9.84 -2.48 6.05
C LEU A 37 -10.15 -3.94 6.42
N ASP A 38 -11.42 -4.34 6.34
CA ASP A 38 -11.83 -5.73 6.40
C ASP A 38 -11.39 -6.47 5.12
N ALA A 39 -10.81 -7.67 5.29
CA ALA A 39 -10.37 -8.49 4.17
C ALA A 39 -11.54 -9.05 3.33
N ASP A 40 -12.74 -9.09 3.90
CA ASP A 40 -13.96 -9.58 3.28
C ASP A 40 -14.92 -8.45 2.85
N ALA A 41 -14.45 -7.20 2.85
CA ALA A 41 -15.23 -6.05 2.39
C ALA A 41 -15.65 -6.20 0.91
N ASP A 42 -16.84 -5.69 0.56
CA ASP A 42 -17.32 -5.63 -0.82
C ASP A 42 -16.57 -4.52 -1.59
N VAL A 43 -15.68 -4.94 -2.48
CA VAL A 43 -14.76 -4.06 -3.21
C VAL A 43 -14.74 -4.39 -4.70
N PRO A 44 -14.49 -3.41 -5.58
CA PRO A 44 -14.48 -3.64 -7.03
C PRO A 44 -13.23 -4.41 -7.52
N LEU A 45 -12.29 -4.71 -6.64
CA LEU A 45 -11.02 -5.34 -6.97
C LEU A 45 -10.72 -6.44 -5.96
N THR A 46 -10.39 -7.63 -6.48
CA THR A 46 -10.02 -8.79 -5.67
C THR A 46 -8.55 -9.11 -5.87
N ARG A 47 -7.86 -9.38 -4.76
CA ARG A 47 -6.44 -9.79 -4.78
C ARG A 47 -6.27 -11.06 -5.60
N ASP A 48 -5.19 -11.12 -6.38
CA ASP A 48 -4.82 -12.27 -7.19
C ASP A 48 -3.44 -12.81 -6.77
N GLU A 49 -3.33 -14.12 -6.68
CA GLU A 49 -2.06 -14.81 -6.41
C GLU A 49 -1.05 -14.56 -7.54
N THR A 50 -1.50 -14.34 -8.78
CA THR A 50 -0.61 -13.96 -9.89
C THR A 50 0.06 -12.60 -9.64
N VAL A 51 -0.69 -11.62 -9.12
CA VAL A 51 -0.17 -10.30 -8.72
C VAL A 51 0.83 -10.47 -7.57
N ARG A 52 0.48 -11.27 -6.56
CA ARG A 52 1.39 -11.54 -5.42
C ARG A 52 2.72 -12.15 -5.90
N ALA A 53 2.67 -13.12 -6.80
CA ALA A 53 3.86 -13.75 -7.36
C ALA A 53 4.72 -12.75 -8.15
N ALA A 54 4.09 -11.95 -9.03
CA ALA A 54 4.77 -10.94 -9.83
C ALA A 54 5.48 -9.89 -8.96
N VAL A 55 4.84 -9.42 -7.89
CA VAL A 55 5.46 -8.48 -6.93
C VAL A 55 6.69 -9.11 -6.26
N ARG A 56 6.63 -10.37 -5.86
CA ARG A 56 7.78 -11.05 -5.25
C ARG A 56 8.92 -11.24 -6.25
N ASP A 57 8.62 -11.53 -7.51
CA ASP A 57 9.61 -11.72 -8.55
C ASP A 57 10.28 -10.40 -8.95
N LEU A 58 9.51 -9.31 -9.03
CA LEU A 58 10.02 -7.94 -9.15
C LEU A 58 11.05 -7.65 -8.06
N LEU A 59 10.69 -7.86 -6.80
CA LEU A 59 11.60 -7.59 -5.68
C LEU A 59 12.87 -8.45 -5.76
N ARG A 60 12.76 -9.72 -6.14
CA ARG A 60 13.92 -10.64 -6.24
C ARG A 60 14.92 -10.29 -7.33
N HIS A 61 14.55 -9.47 -8.31
CA HIS A 61 15.36 -9.26 -9.51
C HIS A 61 16.80 -8.80 -9.23
N ARG A 62 17.04 -8.05 -8.15
CA ARG A 62 18.38 -7.61 -7.70
C ARG A 62 18.86 -8.29 -6.41
N GLY A 63 18.37 -9.49 -6.13
CA GLY A 63 18.82 -10.31 -4.99
C GLY A 63 18.15 -10.01 -3.65
N TYR A 64 17.15 -9.12 -3.62
CA TYR A 64 16.35 -8.91 -2.43
C TYR A 64 15.57 -10.18 -2.05
N LYS A 65 15.48 -10.45 -0.75
CA LYS A 65 14.78 -11.61 -0.21
C LYS A 65 13.51 -11.12 0.51
N PRO A 66 12.32 -11.21 -0.13
CA PRO A 66 11.08 -10.70 0.46
C PRO A 66 10.53 -11.64 1.54
N THR A 67 11.16 -11.63 2.71
CA THR A 67 10.85 -12.47 3.88
C THR A 67 10.89 -11.67 5.18
N GLY A 68 10.27 -12.18 6.23
CA GLY A 68 10.23 -11.52 7.55
C GLY A 68 9.65 -10.11 7.47
N ARG A 69 10.44 -9.12 7.92
CA ARG A 69 10.10 -7.69 7.84
C ARG A 69 10.24 -7.09 6.43
N GLY A 70 10.82 -7.83 5.49
CA GLY A 70 10.97 -7.44 4.09
C GLY A 70 9.87 -7.98 3.17
N LYS A 71 8.78 -8.50 3.70
CA LYS A 71 7.64 -8.89 2.87
C LYS A 71 6.98 -7.64 2.26
N PRO A 72 6.36 -7.76 1.06
CA PRO A 72 5.51 -6.70 0.51
C PRO A 72 4.44 -6.29 1.53
N ALA A 73 4.13 -4.99 1.58
CA ALA A 73 3.15 -4.46 2.54
C ALA A 73 1.79 -5.16 2.46
N SER A 74 1.32 -5.46 1.24
CA SER A 74 0.08 -6.20 0.99
C SER A 74 0.01 -7.55 1.71
N GLU A 75 1.11 -8.30 1.79
CA GLU A 75 1.15 -9.57 2.53
C GLU A 75 1.02 -9.39 4.04
N TYR A 76 1.58 -8.31 4.60
CA TYR A 76 1.38 -7.97 6.00
C TYR A 76 -0.07 -7.55 6.27
N LEU A 77 -0.64 -6.73 5.39
CA LEU A 77 -2.02 -6.24 5.51
C LEU A 77 -3.03 -7.39 5.49
N VAL A 78 -2.91 -8.33 4.54
CA VAL A 78 -3.76 -9.53 4.48
C VAL A 78 -3.71 -10.31 5.79
N ARG A 79 -2.51 -10.52 6.32
CA ARG A 79 -2.31 -11.23 7.58
C ARG A 79 -2.93 -10.44 8.75
N ALA A 80 -2.68 -9.15 8.85
CA ALA A 80 -3.18 -8.31 9.93
C ALA A 80 -4.72 -8.22 9.92
N ALA A 81 -5.33 -8.08 8.74
CA ALA A 81 -6.77 -8.06 8.56
C ALA A 81 -7.40 -9.41 8.96
N GLY A 82 -6.88 -10.53 8.46
CA GLY A 82 -7.38 -11.87 8.79
C GLY A 82 -7.23 -12.25 10.26
N GLU A 83 -6.29 -11.62 10.98
CA GLU A 83 -6.10 -11.82 12.42
C GLU A 83 -6.80 -10.73 13.27
N GLY A 84 -7.61 -9.85 12.66
CA GLY A 84 -8.37 -8.80 13.34
C GLY A 84 -7.51 -7.71 14.00
N ARG A 85 -6.27 -7.51 13.51
CA ARG A 85 -5.29 -6.58 14.09
C ARG A 85 -5.01 -5.37 13.23
N LEU A 86 -5.58 -5.31 12.03
CA LEU A 86 -5.45 -4.14 11.17
C LEU A 86 -6.32 -3.03 11.73
N GLY A 87 -5.68 -1.99 12.25
CA GLY A 87 -6.34 -0.79 12.78
C GLY A 87 -6.17 0.40 11.84
N SER A 88 -7.04 1.39 12.02
CA SER A 88 -6.96 2.69 11.34
C SER A 88 -5.76 3.50 11.84
N ILE A 89 -5.13 4.25 10.93
CA ILE A 89 -3.99 5.14 11.23
C ILE A 89 -4.37 6.60 10.93
N ASN A 90 -4.63 6.93 9.66
CA ASN A 90 -5.11 8.22 9.19
C ASN A 90 -5.65 8.07 7.77
N ALA A 91 -6.35 9.10 7.27
CA ALA A 91 -7.04 9.03 5.98
C ALA A 91 -6.13 8.64 4.79
N ALA A 92 -4.89 9.15 4.75
CA ALA A 92 -3.96 8.84 3.65
C ALA A 92 -3.45 7.39 3.73
N VAL A 93 -2.97 6.99 4.92
CA VAL A 93 -2.42 5.65 5.13
C VAL A 93 -3.49 4.58 4.97
N ASP A 94 -4.70 4.82 5.48
CA ASP A 94 -5.78 3.84 5.39
C ASP A 94 -6.30 3.69 3.97
N ALA A 95 -6.40 4.78 3.19
CA ALA A 95 -6.73 4.69 1.77
C ALA A 95 -5.73 3.84 1.00
N CYS A 96 -4.43 4.05 1.24
CA CYS A 96 -3.38 3.25 0.63
C CYS A 96 -3.37 1.79 1.13
N ASN A 97 -3.64 1.56 2.41
CA ASN A 97 -3.74 0.21 2.96
C ASN A 97 -4.93 -0.56 2.38
N VAL A 98 -6.09 0.08 2.21
CA VAL A 98 -7.26 -0.53 1.56
C VAL A 98 -6.92 -0.95 0.13
N VAL A 99 -6.34 -0.04 -0.66
CA VAL A 99 -5.93 -0.37 -2.04
C VAL A 99 -4.88 -1.49 -2.04
N SER A 100 -3.88 -1.44 -1.16
CA SER A 100 -2.83 -2.46 -1.09
C SER A 100 -3.35 -3.83 -0.63
N LEU A 101 -4.27 -3.86 0.32
CA LEU A 101 -4.92 -5.05 0.86
C LEU A 101 -5.71 -5.78 -0.25
N HIS A 102 -6.50 -5.03 -1.01
CA HIS A 102 -7.45 -5.59 -1.99
C HIS A 102 -6.84 -5.80 -3.38
N SER A 103 -5.83 -5.02 -3.78
CA SER A 103 -5.13 -5.23 -5.06
C SER A 103 -3.99 -6.24 -5.00
N GLY A 104 -3.37 -6.41 -3.82
CA GLY A 104 -2.10 -7.11 -3.68
C GLY A 104 -0.86 -6.28 -4.04
N LEU A 105 -1.03 -5.06 -4.55
CA LEU A 105 0.07 -4.16 -4.92
C LEU A 105 0.65 -3.45 -3.68
N PRO A 106 1.98 -3.32 -3.56
CA PRO A 106 2.58 -2.47 -2.54
C PRO A 106 2.27 -0.99 -2.81
N VAL A 107 1.79 -0.27 -1.79
CA VAL A 107 1.56 1.18 -1.85
C VAL A 107 2.34 1.86 -0.73
N SER A 108 2.89 3.04 -1.01
CA SER A 108 3.62 3.85 -0.04
C SER A 108 3.07 5.26 -0.02
N VAL A 109 3.06 5.89 1.16
CA VAL A 109 2.70 7.30 1.35
C VAL A 109 3.96 8.04 1.76
N VAL A 110 4.23 9.16 1.10
CA VAL A 110 5.36 10.04 1.37
C VAL A 110 4.84 11.45 1.65
N ASP A 111 5.31 12.04 2.73
CA ASP A 111 5.09 13.45 3.02
C ASP A 111 6.08 14.28 2.19
N LEU A 112 5.58 14.98 1.18
CA LEU A 112 6.41 15.69 0.20
C LEU A 112 7.18 16.86 0.84
N ASP A 113 6.61 17.53 1.83
CA ASP A 113 7.27 18.65 2.54
C ASP A 113 8.45 18.17 3.39
N ARG A 114 8.51 16.86 3.67
CA ARG A 114 9.58 16.21 4.42
C ARG A 114 10.52 15.39 3.54
N ALA A 115 10.23 15.26 2.25
CA ALA A 115 11.06 14.52 1.32
C ALA A 115 12.34 15.32 0.99
N THR A 116 13.50 14.67 1.08
CA THR A 116 14.79 15.24 0.71
C THR A 116 15.45 14.37 -0.38
N PRO A 117 16.25 14.95 -1.29
CA PRO A 117 17.03 14.19 -2.29
C PRO A 117 18.01 13.18 -1.68
#